data_AF-A0A329WP92-F1
#
_entry.id   AF-A0A329WP92-F1
#
_cell.length_a   1.000
_cell.length_b   1.000
_cell.length_c   1.000
_cell.angle_alpha   90.00
_cell.angle_beta   90.00
_cell.angle_gamma   90.00
#
_symmetry.space_group_name_H-M   'P 1'
#
loop_
_entity.id
_entity.type
_entity.pdbx_description
1 polymer ?
#
loop_
_entity_poly.entity_id
_entity_poly.type
_entity_poly.pdbx_seq_one_letter_code
_entity_poly.pdbx_strand_id
1 'polypeptide(L)'
;MFPTDGLQLSQSQEIWLQDWLSKFGAWVYSGRFDKRQSSMIAEFMATVEPRGYPERPICNDDDGMLIARVVDHIYHIDRVAFGMLLSRYVYCVSDRAIARHYHATVQPRIMIRRNGMLRKRKPSMSTCRREVEEILRTTEYLIYQPLQDAFIRREQERKSKLLSRTC
;
A
#
# COMPACT_ATOMS: atom_id res chain seq x y z
N MET A 1 8.37 2.12 -31.63
CA MET A 1 7.34 2.09 -30.56
C MET A 1 8.09 1.71 -29.30
N PHE A 2 8.51 2.69 -28.50
CA PHE A 2 9.25 2.42 -27.27
C PHE A 2 8.26 1.85 -26.25
N PRO A 3 8.54 0.70 -25.62
CA PRO A 3 7.67 0.19 -24.58
C PRO A 3 7.69 1.20 -23.42
N THR A 4 6.51 1.59 -22.96
CA THR A 4 6.33 2.23 -21.66
C THR A 4 6.62 1.17 -20.60
N ASP A 5 7.88 0.80 -20.42
CA ASP A 5 8.28 -0.02 -19.29
C ASP A 5 8.21 0.89 -18.07
N GLY A 6 6.99 0.98 -17.53
CA GLY A 6 6.72 1.60 -16.24
C GLY A 6 7.55 0.91 -15.17
N LEU A 7 7.79 1.63 -14.08
CA LEU A 7 8.41 1.08 -12.87
C LEU A 7 7.58 -0.14 -12.41
N GLN A 8 8.05 -1.34 -12.72
CA GLN A 8 7.38 -2.60 -12.42
C GLN A 8 8.33 -3.51 -11.64
N LEU A 9 7.76 -4.20 -10.67
CA LEU A 9 8.44 -5.24 -9.91
C LEU A 9 8.46 -6.53 -10.73
N SER A 10 9.50 -7.35 -10.54
CA SER A 10 9.46 -8.72 -11.05
C SER A 10 8.42 -9.54 -10.29
N GLN A 11 7.93 -10.63 -10.90
CA GLN A 11 6.92 -11.48 -10.25
C GLN A 11 7.36 -11.98 -8.86
N SER A 12 8.64 -12.30 -8.67
CA SER A 12 9.16 -12.73 -7.36
C SER A 12 9.18 -11.60 -6.33
N GLN A 13 9.49 -10.38 -6.77
CA GLN A 13 9.45 -9.18 -5.93
C GLN A 13 8.02 -8.84 -5.53
N GLU A 14 7.06 -8.96 -6.46
CA GLU A 14 5.64 -8.76 -6.19
C GLU A 14 5.14 -9.78 -5.16
N ILE A 15 5.40 -11.08 -5.36
CA ILE A 15 4.96 -12.13 -4.44
C ILE A 15 5.53 -11.89 -3.03
N TRP A 16 6.82 -11.57 -2.95
CA TRP A 16 7.48 -11.29 -1.68
C TRP A 16 6.87 -10.08 -0.96
N LEU A 17 6.65 -8.98 -1.69
CA LEU A 17 6.08 -7.77 -1.12
C LEU A 17 4.63 -7.96 -0.68
N GLN A 18 3.82 -8.60 -1.52
CA GLN A 18 2.40 -8.85 -1.25
C GLN A 18 2.19 -9.74 -0.03
N ASP A 19 3.05 -10.74 0.19
CA ASP A 19 3.04 -11.58 1.40
C ASP A 19 3.28 -10.73 2.66
N TRP A 20 4.31 -9.87 2.65
CA TRP A 20 4.60 -8.97 3.77
C TRP A 20 3.50 -7.94 4.01
N LEU A 21 2.99 -7.30 2.97
CA LEU A 21 1.90 -6.32 3.08
C LEU A 21 0.60 -6.97 3.56
N SER A 22 0.33 -8.23 3.18
CA SER A 22 -0.83 -8.98 3.67
C SER A 22 -0.73 -9.29 5.17
N LYS A 23 0.44 -9.74 5.63
CA LYS A 23 0.71 -9.99 7.06
C LYS A 23 0.65 -8.71 7.88
N PHE A 24 1.24 -7.64 7.36
CA PHE A 24 1.16 -6.30 7.95
C PHE A 24 -0.29 -5.81 8.02
N GLY A 25 -1.05 -5.97 6.94
CA GLY A 25 -2.46 -5.58 6.89
C GLY A 25 -3.30 -6.30 7.94
N ALA A 26 -3.07 -7.60 8.14
CA ALA A 26 -3.71 -8.37 9.21
C ALA A 26 -3.26 -7.90 10.61
N TRP A 27 -1.98 -7.57 10.78
CA TRP A 27 -1.44 -7.03 12.03
C TRP A 27 -2.09 -5.69 12.40
N VAL A 28 -2.17 -4.74 11.46
CA VAL A 28 -2.87 -3.45 11.63
C VAL A 28 -4.34 -3.67 11.95
N TYR A 29 -5.01 -4.57 11.22
CA TYR A 29 -6.41 -4.89 11.42
C TYR A 29 -6.71 -5.44 12.82
N SER A 30 -5.75 -6.16 13.40
CA SER A 30 -5.90 -6.75 14.74
C SER A 30 -5.90 -5.74 15.89
N GLY A 31 -5.62 -4.45 15.62
CA GLY A 31 -5.61 -3.40 16.64
C GLY A 31 -4.38 -3.40 17.54
N ARG A 32 -3.35 -4.21 17.24
CA ARG A 32 -2.04 -4.21 17.94
C ARG A 32 -1.21 -2.96 17.68
N PHE A 33 -1.60 -2.15 16.70
CA PHE A 33 -0.93 -0.91 16.36
C PHE A 33 -1.29 0.20 17.36
N ASP A 34 -0.32 0.64 18.17
CA ASP A 34 -0.51 1.76 19.10
C ASP A 34 -0.78 3.05 18.32
N LYS A 35 -1.86 3.75 18.69
CA LYS A 35 -2.32 4.99 18.04
C LYS A 35 -1.27 6.10 18.04
N ARG A 36 -0.30 6.03 18.95
CA ARG A 36 0.82 7.00 19.05
C ARG A 36 1.89 6.80 17.97
N GLN A 37 1.98 5.62 17.36
CA GLN A 37 3.09 5.24 16.47
C GLN A 37 2.85 5.62 14.99
N SER A 38 1.60 5.69 14.56
CA SER A 38 1.20 6.50 13.39
C SER A 38 -0.21 7.00 13.65
N SER A 39 -0.34 8.31 13.86
CA SER A 39 -1.63 8.97 14.07
C SER A 39 -2.59 8.73 12.90
N MET A 40 -2.06 8.38 11.73
CA MET A 40 -2.76 8.36 10.45
C MET A 40 -3.33 6.98 10.13
N ILE A 41 -2.58 5.90 10.40
CA ILE A 41 -3.16 4.54 10.42
C ILE A 41 -4.25 4.49 11.49
N ALA A 42 -4.03 5.11 12.65
CA ALA A 42 -5.01 5.19 13.71
C ALA A 42 -6.28 5.98 13.31
N GLU A 43 -6.12 7.13 12.64
CA GLU A 43 -7.23 7.92 12.09
C GLU A 43 -8.04 7.08 11.09
N PHE A 44 -7.37 6.39 10.16
CA PHE A 44 -8.03 5.54 9.18
C PHE A 44 -8.79 4.38 9.84
N MET A 45 -8.18 3.69 10.81
CA MET A 45 -8.82 2.62 11.58
C MET A 45 -10.01 3.11 12.42
N ALA A 46 -10.01 4.37 12.88
CA ALA A 46 -11.13 4.93 13.63
C ALA A 46 -12.38 5.16 12.77
N THR A 47 -12.24 5.25 11.44
CA THR A 47 -13.37 5.51 10.53
C THR A 47 -14.14 4.26 10.10
N VAL A 48 -13.69 3.06 10.46
CA VAL A 48 -14.20 1.81 9.87
C VAL A 48 -14.70 0.83 10.92
N GLU A 49 -15.85 0.19 10.64
CA GLU A 49 -16.42 -0.87 11.47
C GLU A 49 -15.63 -2.18 11.34
N PRO A 50 -15.30 -2.86 12.47
CA PRO A 50 -14.68 -4.18 12.44
C PRO A 50 -15.61 -5.20 11.76
N ARG A 51 -15.06 -5.96 10.80
CA ARG A 51 -15.69 -7.10 10.14
C ARG A 51 -14.99 -8.37 10.61
N GLY A 52 -15.75 -9.42 10.86
CA GLY A 52 -15.21 -10.75 11.17
C GLY A 52 -14.62 -11.40 9.93
N TYR A 53 -13.41 -11.01 9.53
CA TYR A 53 -12.62 -11.75 8.56
C TYR A 53 -11.97 -12.96 9.24
N PRO A 54 -11.80 -14.10 8.54
CA PRO A 54 -11.13 -15.27 9.09
C PRO A 54 -9.71 -14.93 9.54
N GLU A 55 -9.18 -15.69 10.50
CA GLU A 55 -7.83 -15.52 11.01
C GLU A 55 -6.81 -15.58 9.86
N ARG A 56 -6.12 -14.46 9.64
CA ARG A 56 -5.06 -14.30 8.65
C ARG A 56 -3.71 -14.47 9.35
N PRO A 57 -2.66 -14.95 8.66
CA PRO A 57 -1.31 -14.92 9.21
C PRO A 57 -0.91 -13.46 9.48
N ILE A 58 -0.46 -13.21 10.70
CA ILE A 58 -0.07 -11.89 11.21
C ILE A 58 1.46 -11.88 11.35
N CYS A 59 2.12 -10.77 11.02
CA CYS A 59 3.55 -10.60 11.31
C CYS A 59 3.76 -10.33 12.81
N ASN A 60 4.99 -10.52 13.32
CA ASN A 60 5.30 -10.10 14.69
C ASN A 60 5.28 -8.56 14.82
N ASP A 61 5.27 -8.06 16.07
CA ASP A 61 5.16 -6.63 16.34
C ASP A 61 6.36 -5.83 15.82
N ASP A 62 7.57 -6.39 15.85
CA ASP A 62 8.79 -5.73 15.34
C ASP A 62 8.75 -5.56 13.81
N ASP A 63 8.34 -6.61 13.09
CA ASP A 63 8.09 -6.60 11.63
C ASP A 63 6.98 -5.59 11.32
N GLY A 64 5.87 -5.63 12.08
CA GLY A 64 4.73 -4.75 11.89
C GLY A 64 5.12 -3.27 12.04
N MET A 65 5.90 -2.96 13.07
CA MET A 65 6.42 -1.61 13.31
C MET A 65 7.44 -1.16 12.27
N LEU A 66 8.30 -2.06 11.80
CA LEU A 66 9.26 -1.76 10.73
C LEU A 66 8.53 -1.44 9.41
N ILE A 67 7.55 -2.27 9.04
CA ILE A 67 6.74 -2.06 7.84
C ILE A 67 5.92 -0.77 7.97
N ALA A 68 5.33 -0.50 9.14
CA ALA A 68 4.56 0.72 9.39
C ALA A 68 5.38 1.98 9.08
N ARG A 69 6.64 2.05 9.54
CA ARG A 69 7.53 3.18 9.28
C ARG A 69 7.80 3.38 7.79
N VAL A 70 8.00 2.28 7.05
CA VAL A 70 8.22 2.36 5.60
C VAL A 70 6.95 2.83 4.88
N VAL A 71 5.80 2.27 5.25
CA VAL A 71 4.50 2.59 4.64
C VAL A 71 4.04 4.01 4.98
N ASP A 72 4.44 4.56 6.14
CA ASP A 72 4.16 5.94 6.55
C ASP A 72 4.73 6.97 5.55
N HIS A 73 5.86 6.66 4.89
CA HIS A 73 6.41 7.53 3.84
C HIS A 73 5.43 7.75 2.68
N ILE A 74 4.63 6.74 2.32
CA ILE A 74 3.64 6.87 1.25
C ILE A 74 2.55 7.87 1.64
N TYR A 75 2.13 7.90 2.90
CA TYR A 75 1.12 8.87 3.36
C TYR A 75 1.55 10.32 3.10
N HIS A 76 2.82 10.63 3.38
CA HIS A 76 3.35 11.99 3.21
C HIS A 76 3.50 12.38 1.74
N ILE A 77 3.55 11.41 0.84
CA ILE A 77 3.64 11.63 -0.62
C ILE A 77 2.23 11.74 -1.22
N ASP A 78 1.40 10.72 -1.02
CA ASP A 78 0.07 10.60 -1.61
C ASP A 78 -0.91 9.88 -0.67
N ARG A 79 -1.83 10.66 -0.08
CA ARG A 79 -2.88 10.16 0.81
C ARG A 79 -3.90 9.27 0.11
N VAL A 80 -4.16 9.50 -1.18
CA VAL A 80 -5.12 8.71 -1.96
C VAL A 80 -4.51 7.33 -2.21
N ALA A 81 -3.25 7.28 -2.64
CA ALA A 81 -2.51 6.03 -2.82
C ALA A 81 -2.40 5.24 -1.51
N PHE A 82 -2.07 5.91 -0.40
CA PHE A 82 -2.05 5.32 0.93
C PHE A 82 -3.40 4.72 1.33
N GLY A 83 -4.50 5.45 1.14
CA GLY A 83 -5.84 4.95 1.42
C GLY A 83 -6.22 3.72 0.56
N MET A 84 -5.81 3.69 -0.71
CA MET A 84 -5.99 2.52 -1.57
C MET A 84 -5.18 1.31 -1.08
N LEU A 85 -3.93 1.53 -0.65
CA LEU A 85 -3.07 0.50 -0.09
C LEU A 85 -3.69 -0.14 1.17
N LEU A 86 -4.15 0.68 2.13
CA LEU A 86 -4.83 0.19 3.32
C LEU A 86 -6.13 -0.54 2.97
N SER A 87 -6.92 0.00 2.05
CA SER A 87 -8.14 -0.66 1.58
C SER A 87 -7.85 -2.07 1.04
N ARG A 88 -6.75 -2.24 0.30
CA ARG A 88 -6.33 -3.52 -0.28
C ARG A 88 -5.82 -4.51 0.77
N TYR A 89 -4.87 -4.10 1.61
CA TYR A 89 -4.15 -5.04 2.48
C TYR A 89 -4.75 -5.15 3.89
N VAL A 90 -5.22 -4.06 4.48
CA VAL A 90 -5.82 -4.07 5.83
C VAL A 90 -7.23 -4.65 5.76
N TYR A 91 -8.05 -4.12 4.86
CA TYR A 91 -9.49 -4.44 4.76
C TYR A 91 -9.83 -5.48 3.69
N CYS A 92 -8.85 -5.96 2.92
CA CYS A 92 -9.06 -6.94 1.84
C CYS A 92 -10.16 -6.54 0.85
N VAL A 93 -10.29 -5.23 0.59
CA VAL A 93 -11.24 -4.72 -0.40
C VAL A 93 -10.68 -5.03 -1.78
N SER A 94 -11.46 -5.75 -2.60
CA SER A 94 -11.06 -6.03 -3.98
C SER A 94 -10.78 -4.74 -4.78
N ASP A 95 -9.80 -4.79 -5.69
CA ASP A 95 -9.44 -3.67 -6.58
C ASP A 95 -10.66 -3.12 -7.34
N ARG A 96 -11.61 -3.99 -7.69
CA ARG A 96 -12.89 -3.60 -8.32
C ARG A 96 -13.76 -2.74 -7.41
N ALA A 97 -13.81 -3.05 -6.11
CA ALA A 97 -14.56 -2.28 -5.14
C ALA A 97 -13.85 -0.95 -4.81
N ILE A 98 -12.51 -0.94 -4.72
CA ILE A 98 -11.70 0.28 -4.61
C ILE A 98 -11.98 1.20 -5.82
N ALA A 99 -11.91 0.66 -7.04
CA ALA A 99 -12.20 1.41 -8.26
C ALA A 99 -13.64 1.94 -8.32
N ARG A 100 -14.61 1.19 -7.77
CA ARG A 100 -16.00 1.66 -7.68
C ARG A 100 -16.11 2.86 -6.74
N HIS A 101 -15.46 2.80 -5.58
CA HIS A 101 -15.43 3.91 -4.62
C HIS A 101 -14.69 5.12 -5.22
N TYR A 102 -13.52 4.91 -5.82
CA TYR A 102 -12.76 5.96 -6.50
C TYR A 102 -13.56 6.62 -7.65
N HIS A 103 -14.26 5.82 -8.46
CA HIS A 103 -15.17 6.36 -9.47
C HIS A 103 -16.33 7.13 -8.85
N ALA A 104 -16.84 6.76 -7.67
CA ALA A 104 -17.91 7.51 -7.02
C ALA A 104 -17.43 8.91 -6.60
N THR A 105 -16.22 9.01 -6.05
CA THR A 105 -15.68 10.23 -5.44
C THR A 105 -14.90 11.13 -6.40
N VAL A 106 -14.37 10.61 -7.51
CA VAL A 106 -13.54 11.38 -8.46
C VAL A 106 -14.32 12.52 -9.11
N GLN A 107 -13.69 13.69 -9.15
CA GLN A 107 -14.26 14.88 -9.77
C GLN A 107 -14.14 14.85 -11.30
N PRO A 108 -15.08 15.49 -12.03
CA PRO A 108 -14.95 15.69 -13.47
C PRO A 108 -13.70 16.49 -13.83
N ARG A 109 -12.89 15.97 -14.76
CA ARG A 109 -11.64 16.59 -15.24
C ARG A 109 -11.65 16.77 -16.75
N ILE A 110 -10.72 17.59 -17.25
CA ILE A 110 -10.56 17.82 -18.68
C ILE A 110 -9.96 16.56 -19.32
N MET A 111 -10.62 16.01 -20.32
CA MET A 111 -10.16 14.83 -21.06
C MET A 111 -10.23 15.08 -22.56
N ILE A 112 -9.21 14.61 -23.29
CA ILE A 112 -9.13 14.67 -24.76
C ILE A 112 -10.09 13.63 -25.35
N ARG A 113 -10.87 14.03 -26.36
CA ARG A 113 -11.70 13.14 -27.19
C ARG A 113 -10.94 12.69 -28.44
N ARG A 114 -11.49 11.69 -29.14
CA ARG A 114 -10.94 11.18 -30.40
C ARG A 114 -10.76 12.28 -31.47
N ASN A 115 -11.60 13.31 -31.45
CA ASN A 115 -11.50 14.46 -32.36
C ASN A 115 -10.57 15.58 -31.85
N GLY A 116 -9.74 15.32 -30.83
CA GLY A 116 -8.81 16.29 -30.25
C GLY A 116 -9.45 17.33 -29.31
N MET A 117 -10.78 17.44 -29.26
CA MET A 117 -11.43 18.43 -28.41
C MET A 117 -11.34 18.09 -26.92
N LEU A 118 -10.99 19.10 -26.12
CA LEU A 118 -10.97 19.04 -24.66
C LEU A 118 -12.40 19.20 -24.10
N ARG A 119 -12.84 18.26 -23.25
CA ARG A 119 -14.13 18.37 -22.54
C ARG A 119 -13.97 18.00 -21.07
N LYS A 120 -14.60 18.78 -20.20
CA LYS A 120 -14.75 18.44 -18.78
C LYS A 120 -15.78 17.32 -18.65
N ARG A 121 -15.37 16.16 -18.15
CA ARG A 121 -16.25 15.00 -17.91
C ARG A 121 -15.74 14.17 -16.75
N LYS A 122 -16.63 13.37 -16.17
CA LYS A 122 -16.24 12.33 -15.21
C LYS A 122 -15.53 11.20 -15.96
N PRO A 123 -14.39 10.68 -15.45
CA PRO A 123 -13.77 9.50 -16.04
C PRO A 123 -14.73 8.30 -15.99
N SER A 124 -14.60 7.40 -16.97
CA SER A 124 -15.40 6.17 -16.98
C SER A 124 -14.90 5.20 -15.90
N MET A 125 -15.74 4.24 -15.52
CA MET A 125 -15.34 3.15 -14.63
C MET A 125 -14.10 2.39 -15.15
N SER A 126 -13.96 2.21 -16.46
CA SER A 126 -12.79 1.55 -17.06
C SER A 126 -11.51 2.38 -16.90
N THR A 127 -11.61 3.71 -17.03
CA THR A 127 -10.49 4.62 -16.73
C THR A 127 -10.13 4.56 -15.26
N CYS A 128 -11.11 4.64 -14.34
CA CYS A 128 -10.86 4.55 -12.91
C CYS A 128 -10.22 3.22 -12.49
N ARG A 129 -10.61 2.09 -13.10
CA ARG A 129 -9.97 0.79 -12.83
C ARG A 129 -8.49 0.79 -13.19
N ARG A 130 -8.15 1.29 -14.39
CA ARG A 130 -6.76 1.38 -14.85
C ARG A 130 -5.92 2.29 -13.95
N GLU A 131 -6.50 3.43 -13.55
CA GLU A 131 -5.83 4.36 -12.63
C GLU A 131 -5.59 3.74 -11.25
N VAL A 132 -6.57 3.02 -10.69
CA VAL A 132 -6.37 2.32 -9.40
C VAL A 132 -5.29 1.24 -9.52
N GLU A 133 -5.29 0.47 -10.60
CA GLU A 133 -4.26 -0.54 -10.86
C GLU A 133 -2.86 0.08 -10.99
N GLU A 134 -2.75 1.20 -11.70
CA GLU A 134 -1.51 1.95 -11.87
C GLU A 134 -1.03 2.53 -10.53
N ILE A 135 -1.91 3.20 -9.78
CA ILE A 135 -1.58 3.76 -8.45
C ILE A 135 -1.09 2.66 -7.51
N LEU A 136 -1.80 1.53 -7.42
CA LEU A 136 -1.40 0.42 -6.55
C LEU A 136 -0.05 -0.17 -6.97
N ARG A 137 0.18 -0.40 -8.27
CA ARG A 137 1.47 -0.89 -8.79
C ARG A 137 2.62 0.07 -8.49
N THR A 138 2.42 1.37 -8.74
CA THR A 138 3.44 2.39 -8.44
C THR A 138 3.70 2.48 -6.95
N THR A 139 2.67 2.39 -6.12
CA THR A 139 2.82 2.41 -4.65
C THR A 139 3.61 1.20 -4.18
N GLU A 140 3.28 0.00 -4.66
CA GLU A 140 4.01 -1.23 -4.35
C GLU A 140 5.47 -1.16 -4.79
N TYR A 141 5.72 -0.63 -5.99
CA TYR A 141 7.08 -0.38 -6.48
C TYR A 141 7.87 0.55 -5.56
N LEU A 142 7.28 1.66 -5.12
CA LEU A 142 7.92 2.62 -4.22
C LEU A 142 8.20 2.05 -2.82
N ILE A 143 7.39 1.10 -2.35
CA ILE A 143 7.57 0.45 -1.04
C ILE A 143 8.65 -0.63 -1.10
N TYR A 144 8.77 -1.36 -2.21
CA TYR A 144 9.61 -2.55 -2.32
C TYR A 144 11.06 -2.30 -1.86
N GLN A 145 11.75 -1.34 -2.47
CA GLN A 145 13.17 -1.12 -2.21
C GLN A 145 13.43 -0.63 -0.77
N PRO A 146 12.73 0.40 -0.25
CA PRO A 146 12.88 0.82 1.14
C PRO A 146 12.60 -0.28 2.15
N LEU A 147 11.61 -1.15 1.87
CA LEU A 147 11.27 -2.26 2.75
C LEU A 147 12.36 -3.33 2.74
N GLN A 148 12.88 -3.69 1.57
CA GLN A 148 13.99 -4.63 1.44
C GLN A 148 15.22 -4.12 2.21
N ASP A 149 15.56 -2.84 2.05
CA ASP A 149 16.70 -2.22 2.74
C ASP A 149 16.50 -2.18 4.26
N ALA A 150 15.27 -1.98 4.74
CA ALA A 150 14.95 -2.02 6.16
C ALA A 150 15.14 -3.43 6.76
N PHE A 151 14.69 -4.47 6.06
CA PHE A 151 14.91 -5.86 6.49
C PHE A 151 16.39 -6.24 6.50
N ILE A 152 17.16 -5.84 5.48
CA ILE A 152 18.60 -6.11 5.40
C ILE A 152 19.34 -5.44 6.57
N ARG A 153 19.07 -4.15 6.81
CA ARG A 153 19.68 -3.40 7.92
C ARG A 153 19.42 -4.03 9.27
N ARG A 154 18.17 -4.44 9.54
CA ARG A 154 17.82 -5.13 10.77
C ARG A 154 18.60 -6.43 10.96
N GLU A 155 18.75 -7.23 9.90
CA GLU A 155 19.49 -8.49 9.99
C GLU A 155 20.98 -8.27 10.23
N GLN A 156 21.55 -7.21 9.64
CA GLN A 156 22.93 -6.80 9.92
C GLN A 156 23.09 -6.38 11.38
N GLU A 157 22.19 -5.55 11.91
CA GLU A 157 22.21 -5.14 13.32
C GLU A 157 22.10 -6.34 14.27
N ARG A 158 21.26 -7.32 13.94
CA ARG A 158 21.12 -8.56 14.72
C ARG A 158 22.43 -9.35 14.75
N LYS A 159 23.11 -9.48 13.61
CA LYS A 159 24.41 -10.15 13.51
C LYS A 159 25.48 -9.40 14.30
N SER A 160 25.55 -8.07 14.17
CA SER A 160 26.50 -7.24 14.92
C SER A 160 26.31 -7.35 16.43
N LYS A 161 25.06 -7.35 16.92
CA LYS A 161 24.74 -7.56 18.34
C LYS A 161 25.11 -8.95 18.85
N LEU A 162 25.05 -9.97 17.98
CA LEU A 162 25.46 -11.33 18.36
C LEU A 162 26.99 -11.40 18.51
N LEU A 163 27.72 -10.86 17.52
CA LEU A 163 29.19 -10.78 17.52
C LEU A 163 29.70 -10.00 18.75
N SER A 164 29.07 -8.89 19.11
CA SER A 164 29.46 -8.08 20.28
C SER A 164 29.17 -8.74 21.63
N ARG A 165 28.38 -9.83 21.67
CA ARG A 165 28.08 -10.59 22.90
C ARG A 165 29.00 -11.80 23.08
N THR A 166 29.73 -12.18 22.03
CA THR A 166 30.67 -13.31 22.01
C THR A 166 32.13 -12.90 22.17
N CYS A 167 32.44 -11.60 22.11
CA CYS A 167 33.74 -11.02 22.44
C CYS A 167 33.69 -10.43 23.86
#